data_AF-A0A0R2KUI3-F1
#
_entry.id   AF-A0A0R2KUI3-F1
#
_cell.length_a   1.000
_cell.length_b   1.000
_cell.length_c   1.000
_cell.angle_alpha   90.00
_cell.angle_beta   90.00
_cell.angle_gamma   90.00
#
_symmetry.space_group_name_H-M   'P 1'
#
loop_
_entity.id
_entity.type
_entity.pdbx_description
1 polymer ?
#
loop_
_entity_poly.entity_id
_entity_poly.type
_entity_poly.pdbx_seq_one_letter_code
_entity_poly.pdbx_strand_id
1 'polypeptide(L)'
;MKIFIDFWKPKEAWLKLSKAEREAYMESVGPVMAEMDKKGAITEAWGVNEDNSPQRADYGFFAIQKFPSDEVMEEFKSLLVQTKWHDYFEQKNLAGENTDPEIIIGKMIDL
;
A
#
# COMPACT_ATOMS: atom_id res chain seq x y z
N MET A 1 6.88 4.41 14.90
CA MET A 1 6.56 4.67 13.47
C MET A 1 5.60 3.60 13.03
N LYS A 2 4.66 3.92 12.14
CA LYS A 2 3.72 2.94 11.59
C LYS A 2 4.29 2.33 10.33
N ILE A 3 4.11 1.03 10.17
CA ILE A 3 4.34 0.33 8.90
C ILE A 3 2.99 0.10 8.26
N PHE A 4 2.92 0.33 6.95
CA PHE A 4 1.81 -0.09 6.10
C PHE A 4 2.39 -0.90 4.95
N ILE A 5 2.00 -2.17 4.87
CA ILE A 5 2.37 -3.09 3.80
C ILE A 5 1.11 -3.33 3.00
N ASP A 6 1.13 -3.06 1.71
CA ASP A 6 0.00 -3.34 0.84
C ASP A 6 0.39 -4.11 -0.40
N PHE A 7 -0.61 -4.80 -0.91
CA PHE A 7 -0.52 -5.62 -2.10
C PHE A 7 -1.79 -5.44 -2.89
N TRP A 8 -1.64 -5.29 -4.21
CA TRP A 8 -2.77 -5.04 -5.08
C TRP A 8 -2.66 -5.77 -6.42
N LYS A 9 -3.82 -5.93 -7.05
CA LYS A 9 -3.96 -6.44 -8.41
C LYS A 9 -5.01 -5.63 -9.17
N PRO A 10 -4.87 -5.49 -10.49
CA PRO A 10 -5.84 -4.75 -11.30
C PRO A 10 -7.18 -5.47 -11.33
N LYS A 11 -8.26 -4.70 -11.23
CA LYS A 11 -9.62 -5.16 -11.54
C LYS A 11 -9.87 -5.06 -13.05
N GLU A 12 -10.95 -5.70 -13.51
CA GLU A 12 -11.45 -5.57 -14.88
C GLU A 12 -11.56 -4.11 -15.35
N ALA A 13 -12.03 -3.20 -14.49
CA ALA A 13 -12.18 -1.78 -14.82
C ALA A 13 -10.86 -1.16 -15.28
N TRP A 14 -9.75 -1.46 -14.60
CA TRP A 14 -8.41 -1.01 -14.98
C TRP A 14 -7.96 -1.63 -16.31
N LEU A 15 -8.23 -2.92 -16.49
CA LEU A 15 -7.82 -3.66 -17.68
C LEU A 15 -8.56 -3.20 -18.95
N LYS A 16 -9.77 -2.64 -18.81
CA LYS A 16 -10.56 -2.08 -19.91
C LYS A 16 -10.09 -0.69 -20.35
N LEU A 17 -9.38 0.04 -19.49
CA LEU A 17 -8.80 1.33 -19.85
C LEU A 17 -7.72 1.15 -20.93
N SER A 18 -7.66 2.10 -21.85
CA SER A 18 -6.55 2.29 -22.77
C SER A 18 -5.27 2.68 -22.01
N LYS A 19 -4.12 2.55 -22.66
CA LYS A 19 -2.84 2.97 -22.09
C LYS A 19 -2.84 4.44 -21.68
N ALA A 20 -3.38 5.33 -22.52
CA ALA A 20 -3.45 6.76 -22.25
C ALA A 20 -4.33 7.08 -21.02
N GLU A 21 -5.45 6.38 -20.84
CA GLU A 21 -6.30 6.54 -19.65
C GLU A 21 -5.59 6.08 -18.37
N ARG A 22 -4.81 4.98 -18.45
CA ARG A 22 -4.00 4.51 -17.32
C ARG A 22 -2.87 5.48 -16.96
N GLU A 23 -2.21 6.05 -17.97
CA GLU A 23 -1.19 7.09 -17.79
C GLU A 23 -1.79 8.33 -17.11
N ALA A 24 -2.89 8.86 -17.64
CA ALA A 24 -3.58 10.01 -17.05
C ALA A 24 -4.03 9.75 -15.61
N TYR A 25 -4.52 8.54 -15.31
CA TYR A 25 -4.86 8.17 -13.94
C TYR A 25 -3.63 8.17 -13.02
N MET A 26 -2.53 7.50 -13.42
CA MET A 26 -1.32 7.42 -12.60
C MET A 26 -0.66 8.79 -12.39
N GLU A 27 -0.69 9.66 -13.39
CA GLU A 27 -0.24 11.05 -13.29
C GLU A 27 -1.04 11.83 -12.23
N SER A 28 -2.32 11.51 -12.05
CA SER A 28 -3.15 12.13 -11.00
C SER A 28 -2.82 11.63 -9.58
N VAL A 29 -2.27 10.41 -9.45
CA VAL A 29 -1.88 9.81 -8.16
C VAL A 29 -0.53 10.37 -7.68
N GLY A 30 0.40 10.68 -8.59
CA GLY A 30 1.75 11.14 -8.26
C GLY A 30 1.80 12.35 -7.30
N PRO A 31 1.10 13.46 -7.58
CA PRO A 31 1.06 14.62 -6.69
C PRO A 31 0.54 14.29 -5.29
N VAL A 32 -0.44 13.41 -5.19
CA VAL A 32 -1.06 12.99 -3.94
C VAL A 32 -0.06 12.20 -3.07
N MET A 33 0.75 11.33 -3.68
CA MET A 33 1.83 10.63 -2.98
C MET A 33 2.94 11.60 -2.52
N ALA A 34 3.29 12.58 -3.35
CA ALA A 34 4.30 13.58 -3.00
C ALA A 34 3.90 14.48 -1.81
N GLU A 35 2.59 14.64 -1.54
CA GLU A 35 2.12 15.32 -0.33
C GLU A 35 2.41 14.49 0.93
N MET A 36 2.40 13.16 0.86
CA MET A 36 2.72 12.28 1.99
C MET A 36 4.20 12.35 2.34
N ASP A 37 5.08 12.42 1.35
CA ASP A 37 6.52 12.60 1.58
C ASP A 37 6.80 13.88 2.37
N LYS A 38 6.10 14.99 2.06
CA LYS A 38 6.21 16.25 2.81
C LYS A 38 5.75 16.14 4.26
N LYS A 39 4.85 15.19 4.55
CA LYS A 39 4.37 14.88 5.91
C LYS A 39 5.24 13.83 6.63
N GLY A 40 6.36 13.43 6.02
CA GLY A 40 7.31 12.49 6.61
C GLY A 40 6.98 11.02 6.36
N ALA A 41 6.06 10.72 5.45
CA ALA A 41 5.92 9.36 4.94
C ALA A 41 7.20 8.96 4.18
N ILE A 42 7.55 7.68 4.26
CA ILE A 42 8.71 7.11 3.58
C ILE A 42 8.26 5.89 2.80
N THR A 43 8.50 5.91 1.50
CA THR A 43 8.35 4.73 0.65
C THR A 43 9.61 3.88 0.74
N GLU A 44 9.51 2.69 1.32
CA GLU A 44 10.63 1.76 1.48
C GLU A 44 10.78 0.85 0.26
N ALA A 45 9.66 0.44 -0.33
CA ALA A 45 9.67 -0.45 -1.48
C ALA A 45 8.41 -0.27 -2.34
N TRP A 46 8.58 -0.44 -3.64
CA TRP A 46 7.56 -0.77 -4.62
C TRP A 46 8.08 -1.94 -5.44
N GLY A 47 7.24 -2.93 -5.72
CA GLY A 47 7.68 -4.10 -6.46
C GLY A 47 6.56 -4.86 -7.17
N VAL A 48 6.97 -5.66 -8.14
CA VAL A 48 6.16 -6.71 -8.75
C VAL A 48 6.31 -7.97 -7.90
N ASN A 49 5.20 -8.65 -7.62
CA ASN A 49 5.24 -9.92 -6.92
C ASN A 49 5.64 -11.06 -7.88
N GLU A 50 6.94 -11.30 -7.93
CA GLU A 50 7.59 -12.33 -8.77
C GLU A 50 7.70 -13.70 -8.08
N ASP A 51 7.22 -13.84 -6.84
CA ASP A 51 7.22 -15.13 -6.16
C ASP A 51 6.36 -16.13 -6.94
N ASN A 52 6.84 -17.36 -7.03
CA ASN A 52 6.19 -18.49 -7.70
C ASN A 52 6.01 -19.69 -6.75
N SER A 53 6.25 -19.48 -5.46
CA SER A 53 6.01 -20.47 -4.42
C SER A 53 4.51 -20.79 -4.25
N PRO A 54 4.15 -21.96 -3.69
CA PRO A 54 2.75 -22.25 -3.33
C PRO A 54 2.15 -21.29 -2.29
N GLN A 55 2.99 -20.55 -1.55
CA GLN A 55 2.56 -19.58 -0.52
C GLN A 55 2.34 -18.18 -1.10
N ARG A 56 2.65 -17.97 -2.38
CA ARG A 56 2.51 -16.71 -3.08
C ARG A 56 1.11 -16.12 -2.90
N ALA A 57 1.04 -14.88 -2.41
CA ALA A 57 -0.21 -14.14 -2.36
C ALA A 57 -0.72 -13.84 -3.79
N ASP A 58 -2.04 -13.93 -3.99
CA ASP A 58 -2.67 -13.67 -5.30
C ASP A 58 -2.81 -12.15 -5.59
N TYR A 59 -1.69 -11.44 -5.54
CA TYR A 59 -1.54 -10.03 -5.86
C TYR A 59 -0.33 -9.84 -6.78
N GLY A 60 -0.41 -8.87 -7.69
CA GLY A 60 0.61 -8.64 -8.72
C GLY A 60 1.69 -7.64 -8.30
N PHE A 61 1.36 -6.76 -7.36
CA PHE A 61 2.22 -5.66 -6.93
C PHE A 61 2.18 -5.52 -5.41
N PHE A 62 3.20 -4.89 -4.85
CA PHE A 62 3.28 -4.56 -3.43
C PHE A 62 4.02 -3.23 -3.19
N ALA A 63 3.75 -2.62 -2.04
CA ALA A 63 4.56 -1.55 -1.49
C ALA A 63 4.70 -1.66 0.03
N ILE A 64 5.75 -1.01 0.53
CA ILE A 64 6.01 -0.87 1.97
C ILE A 64 6.20 0.62 2.25
N GLN A 65 5.42 1.14 3.18
CA GLN A 65 5.46 2.54 3.61
C GLN A 65 5.68 2.64 5.11
N LYS A 66 6.43 3.66 5.52
CA LYS A 66 6.55 4.07 6.91
C LYS A 66 5.88 5.42 7.12
N PHE A 67 5.12 5.55 8.20
CA PHE A 67 4.50 6.81 8.59
C PHE A 67 4.99 7.24 9.97
N PRO A 68 5.14 8.56 10.21
CA PRO A 68 5.62 9.08 11.49
C PRO A 68 4.58 8.96 12.60
N SER A 69 3.28 8.93 12.26
CA SER A 69 2.17 8.82 13.21
C SER A 69 0.98 8.05 12.62
N ASP A 70 0.04 7.66 13.48
CA ASP A 70 -1.26 7.11 13.04
C ASP A 70 -2.05 8.10 12.19
N GLU A 71 -2.00 9.39 12.52
CA GLU A 71 -2.69 10.45 11.79
C GLU A 71 -2.27 10.49 10.31
N VAL A 72 -0.96 10.52 10.03
CA VAL A 72 -0.45 10.54 8.64
C VAL A 72 -0.81 9.24 7.91
N MET A 73 -0.84 8.10 8.60
CA MET A 73 -1.27 6.84 7.99
C MET A 73 -2.77 6.84 7.64
N GLU A 74 -3.64 7.42 8.48
CA GLU A 74 -5.07 7.55 8.20
C GLU A 74 -5.36 8.55 7.07
N GLU A 75 -4.56 9.62 6.97
CA GLU A 75 -4.59 10.51 5.82
C GLU A 75 -4.24 9.75 4.53
N PHE A 76 -3.17 8.95 4.53
CA PHE A 76 -2.80 8.11 3.39
C PHE A 76 -3.95 7.18 2.97
N LYS A 77 -4.61 6.51 3.93
CA LYS A 77 -5.80 5.68 3.65
C LYS A 77 -6.94 6.48 3.02
N SER A 78 -7.16 7.72 3.49
CA SER A 78 -8.17 8.62 2.94
C SER A 78 -7.84 9.02 1.50
N LEU A 79 -6.57 9.19 1.16
CA LEU A 79 -6.12 9.48 -0.21
C LEU A 79 -6.42 8.34 -1.18
N LEU A 80 -6.34 7.08 -0.75
CA LEU A 80 -6.73 5.94 -1.59
C LEU A 80 -8.22 6.00 -1.98
N VAL A 81 -9.07 6.49 -1.07
CA VAL A 81 -10.49 6.72 -1.35
C VAL A 81 -10.68 7.89 -2.32
N GLN A 82 -9.99 9.01 -2.07
CA GLN A 82 -10.10 10.21 -2.90
C GLN A 82 -9.61 9.98 -4.35
N THR A 83 -8.53 9.22 -4.52
CA THR A 83 -8.00 8.84 -5.84
C THR A 83 -8.81 7.71 -6.50
N LYS A 84 -9.89 7.24 -5.87
CA LYS A 84 -10.69 6.12 -6.34
C LYS A 84 -9.84 4.88 -6.64
N TRP A 85 -8.77 4.67 -5.87
CA TRP A 85 -7.84 3.57 -6.05
C TRP A 85 -8.57 2.22 -6.10
N HIS A 86 -9.55 2.05 -5.22
CA HIS A 86 -10.34 0.82 -5.13
C HIS A 86 -11.35 0.62 -6.25
N ASP A 87 -11.59 1.61 -7.13
CA ASP A 87 -12.39 1.38 -8.34
C ASP A 87 -11.60 0.55 -9.36
N TYR A 88 -10.27 0.74 -9.39
CA TYR A 88 -9.36 0.13 -10.36
C TYR A 88 -8.58 -1.06 -9.83
N PHE A 89 -8.28 -1.09 -8.53
CA PHE A 89 -7.43 -2.10 -7.92
C PHE A 89 -8.14 -2.80 -6.77
N GLU A 90 -7.95 -4.11 -6.68
CA GLU A 90 -8.20 -4.85 -5.45
C GLU A 90 -6.93 -4.74 -4.61
N GLN A 91 -7.06 -4.20 -3.40
CA GLN A 91 -5.95 -3.99 -2.47
C GLN A 91 -6.26 -4.72 -1.16
N LYS A 92 -5.23 -5.33 -0.59
CA LYS A 92 -5.20 -5.75 0.80
C LYS A 92 -3.97 -5.15 1.45
N ASN A 93 -4.02 -4.99 2.76
CA ASN A 93 -2.94 -4.38 3.51
C ASN A 93 -2.84 -4.95 4.91
N LEU A 94 -1.66 -4.79 5.49
CA LEU A 94 -1.35 -4.96 6.90
C LEU A 94 -0.80 -3.62 7.39
N ALA A 95 -1.17 -3.24 8.62
CA ALA A 95 -0.66 -2.03 9.22
C ALA A 95 -0.42 -2.25 10.71
N GLY A 96 0.63 -1.62 11.25
CA GLY A 96 1.00 -1.81 12.64
C GLY A 96 2.11 -0.90 13.12
N GLU A 97 2.36 -0.96 14.43
CA GLU A 97 3.54 -0.33 15.02
C GLU A 97 4.80 -1.08 14.59
N ASN A 98 5.84 -0.37 14.17
CA ASN A 98 7.18 -0.95 14.04
C ASN A 98 7.75 -1.16 15.45
N THR A 99 7.86 -2.41 15.90
CA THR A 99 8.26 -2.75 17.27
C THR A 99 9.21 -3.95 17.29
N ASP A 100 9.81 -4.21 18.44
CA ASP A 100 10.84 -5.23 18.59
C ASP A 100 10.24 -6.65 18.56
N PRO A 101 10.97 -7.64 18.01
CA PRO A 101 10.50 -9.02 17.93
C PRO A 101 10.04 -9.59 19.27
N GLU A 102 10.71 -9.26 20.38
CA GLU A 102 10.40 -9.76 21.72
C GLU A 102 8.99 -9.37 22.17
N ILE A 103 8.54 -8.15 21.82
CA ILE A 103 7.18 -7.68 22.14
C ILE A 103 6.14 -8.51 21.37
N ILE A 104 6.40 -8.80 20.10
CA ILE A 104 5.50 -9.60 19.27
C ILE A 104 5.50 -11.07 19.72
N ILE A 105 6.67 -11.64 20.07
CA ILE A 105 6.79 -12.99 20.62
C ILE A 105 5.99 -13.12 21.91
N GLY A 106 6.11 -12.16 22.83
CA GLY A 106 5.30 -12.14 24.06
C GLY A 106 3.81 -12.18 23.76
N LYS A 107 3.34 -11.36 22.83
CA LYS A 107 1.92 -11.36 22.40
C LYS A 107 1.46 -12.70 21.81
N MET A 108 2.33 -13.40 21.06
CA MET A 108 1.99 -14.71 20.49
C MET A 108 1.90 -15.81 21.55
N ILE A 109 2.71 -15.73 22.61
CA ILE A 109 2.66 -16.67 23.73
C ILE A 109 1.37 -16.49 24.55
N ASP A 110 0.88 -15.26 24.65
CA ASP A 110 -0.32 -14.91 25.42
C ASP A 110 -1.65 -15.15 24.68
N LEU A 111 -1.64 -15.71 23.46
CA LEU A 111 -2.84 -16.07 22.68
C LEU A 111 -3.60 -17.27 23.27
#